data_AF-A0A9W9ELR1-F1
#
_entry.id   AF-A0A9W9ELR1-F1
#
_cell.length_a   1.000
_cell.length_b   1.000
_cell.length_c   1.000
_cell.angle_alpha   90.00
_cell.angle_beta   90.00
_cell.angle_gamma   90.00
#
_symmetry.space_group_name_H-M   'P 1'
#
loop_
_entity.id
_entity.type
_entity.pdbx_description
1 polymer ?
#
loop_
_entity_poly.entity_id
_entity_poly.type
_entity_poly.pdbx_seq_one_letter_code
_entity_poly.pdbx_strand_id
1 'polypeptide(L)'
;MRLLRLSHGLAAGFAPSPPGIIVRRGFCSSRAHHDLASFTRRFFKLPSTPSPPSQHHHDLATFLSYAERISLAKASTVFVGTHYEYTVLQSLRRYALTLHRVGGRDDAGIDLVGTWHLPGREREQALRVLVQCKALKTKLGPNLVRELEGAFRQAPVGWRTGQTVGLLVSPREATKGVRDAMARSTYPLLWLMVERDGTLKQALWNAQTEELGLVPLGVETRYGAAGDDVESGSVSKEITLTWDGSDIPDMDQVERDLVQLEDRWVTSWGADLAAADKGELLSIVERVLPETHSGSWLDSTISDTDRRKVLEALHK
;
A
#
# COMPACT_ATOMS: atom_id res chain seq x y z
N MET A 1 2.34 35.34 8.54
CA MET A 1 2.91 34.60 7.39
C MET A 1 3.77 33.45 7.92
N ARG A 2 3.21 32.23 8.04
CA ARG A 2 3.98 31.02 8.36
C ARG A 2 4.38 30.36 7.04
N LEU A 3 5.68 30.22 6.79
CA LEU A 3 6.22 29.42 5.69
C LEU A 3 5.94 27.93 5.99
N LEU A 4 5.00 27.34 5.25
CA LEU A 4 4.82 25.89 5.19
C LEU A 4 6.04 25.30 4.47
N ARG A 5 6.98 24.75 5.24
CA ARG A 5 8.09 23.96 4.70
C ARG A 5 7.53 22.62 4.25
N LEU A 6 7.70 22.30 2.97
CA LEU A 6 7.67 20.91 2.52
C LEU A 6 8.94 20.24 3.02
N SER A 7 8.78 19.21 3.85
CA SER A 7 9.84 18.31 4.28
C SER A 7 10.52 17.72 3.05
N HIS A 8 11.69 18.26 2.67
CA HIS A 8 12.63 17.56 1.82
C HIS A 8 13.57 16.85 2.79
N GLY A 9 13.68 15.53 2.70
CA GLY A 9 14.71 14.77 3.40
C GLY A 9 16.09 15.23 2.93
N LEU A 10 16.65 16.24 3.59
CA LEU A 10 18.01 16.69 3.45
C LEU A 10 18.85 15.87 4.44
N ALA A 11 19.71 15.03 3.87
CA ALA A 11 20.64 14.17 4.59
C ALA A 11 21.45 14.97 5.64
N ALA A 12 21.42 14.49 6.89
CA ALA A 12 22.37 14.84 7.93
C ALA A 12 23.29 13.62 8.17
N GLY A 13 24.59 13.88 8.33
CA GLY A 13 25.66 12.90 8.19
C GLY A 13 25.91 11.93 9.36
N PHE A 14 26.48 10.79 8.97
CA PHE A 14 27.44 9.88 9.63
C PHE A 14 27.11 9.20 10.97
N ALA A 15 26.96 7.87 10.91
CA ALA A 15 27.82 6.88 11.57
C ALA A 15 27.77 5.54 10.79
N PRO A 16 28.86 4.75 10.69
CA PRO A 16 28.88 3.51 9.92
C PRO A 16 28.24 2.36 10.71
N SER A 17 27.09 1.86 10.25
CA SER A 17 26.53 0.58 10.67
C SER A 17 27.23 -0.58 9.93
N PRO A 18 27.37 -1.77 10.57
CA PRO A 18 28.07 -2.91 9.99
C PRO A 18 27.35 -3.42 8.71
N PRO A 19 28.05 -4.13 7.82
CA PRO A 19 27.48 -4.54 6.53
C PRO A 19 26.31 -5.49 6.74
N GLY A 20 25.09 -4.94 6.67
CA GLY A 20 23.86 -5.69 6.57
C GLY A 20 23.88 -6.51 5.29
N ILE A 21 23.49 -7.78 5.42
CA ILE A 21 23.34 -8.72 4.31
C ILE A 21 22.51 -8.06 3.22
N ILE A 22 23.10 -7.86 2.04
CA ILE A 22 22.40 -7.36 0.86
C ILE A 22 21.42 -8.45 0.42
N VAL A 23 20.21 -8.43 0.98
CA VAL A 23 19.10 -9.18 0.43
C VAL A 23 18.70 -8.44 -0.83
N ARG A 24 19.25 -8.90 -1.98
CA ARG A 24 18.75 -8.52 -3.29
C ARG A 24 17.26 -8.91 -3.31
N ARG A 25 16.38 -7.92 -3.21
CA ARG A 25 14.96 -8.10 -3.50
C ARG A 25 14.87 -8.36 -5.00
N GLY A 26 14.97 -9.63 -5.37
CA GLY A 26 14.69 -10.08 -6.72
C GLY A 26 13.26 -9.66 -7.09
N PHE A 27 13.00 -9.46 -8.37
CA PHE A 27 11.64 -9.42 -8.88
C PHE A 27 10.96 -10.73 -8.46
N CYS A 28 10.14 -10.68 -7.42
CA CYS A 28 9.36 -11.83 -6.98
C CYS A 28 8.42 -12.18 -8.13
N SER A 29 8.77 -13.23 -8.87
CA SER A 29 7.91 -13.84 -9.88
C SER A 29 6.89 -14.79 -9.24
N SER A 30 6.47 -14.54 -7.99
CA SER A 30 5.47 -15.40 -7.37
C SER A 30 4.13 -15.17 -8.06
N ARG A 31 3.68 -16.22 -8.72
CA ARG A 31 2.29 -16.38 -9.15
C ARG A 31 1.36 -16.06 -7.97
N ALA A 32 0.30 -15.34 -8.31
CA ALA A 32 -0.88 -15.08 -7.50
C ALA A 32 -0.68 -14.14 -6.31
N HIS A 33 -1.43 -13.03 -6.35
CA HIS A 33 -1.99 -12.41 -5.16
C HIS A 33 -2.36 -13.52 -4.15
N HIS A 34 -1.76 -13.54 -2.96
CA HIS A 34 -2.39 -14.25 -1.85
C HIS A 34 -3.55 -13.36 -1.43
N ASP A 35 -4.73 -13.57 -2.05
CA ASP A 35 -5.91 -12.90 -1.56
C ASP A 35 -6.15 -13.43 -0.15
N LEU A 36 -5.95 -12.56 0.85
CA LEU A 36 -6.14 -12.90 2.25
C LEU A 36 -7.55 -13.48 2.41
N ALA A 37 -7.67 -14.56 3.18
CA ALA A 37 -8.96 -15.19 3.40
C ALA A 37 -9.96 -14.18 4.00
N SER A 38 -11.25 -14.38 3.73
CA SER A 38 -12.32 -13.49 4.23
C SER A 38 -12.23 -13.27 5.74
N PHE A 39 -11.89 -14.33 6.49
CA PHE A 39 -11.67 -14.26 7.93
C PHE A 39 -10.49 -13.36 8.29
N THR A 40 -9.30 -13.57 7.72
CA THR A 40 -8.11 -12.74 7.92
C THR A 40 -8.42 -11.26 7.67
N ARG A 41 -9.14 -10.97 6.58
CA ARG A 41 -9.54 -9.60 6.24
C ARG A 41 -10.46 -8.99 7.28
N ARG A 42 -11.47 -9.73 7.73
CA ARG A 42 -12.36 -9.27 8.81
C ARG A 42 -11.59 -9.06 10.10
N PHE A 43 -10.71 -9.99 10.46
CA PHE A 43 -9.90 -9.95 11.68
C PHE A 43 -9.04 -8.68 11.74
N PHE A 44 -8.37 -8.32 10.65
CA PHE A 44 -7.57 -7.10 10.54
C PHE A 44 -8.37 -5.87 10.06
N LYS A 45 -9.70 -5.97 10.00
CA LYS A 45 -10.61 -4.89 9.54
C LYS A 45 -10.19 -4.31 8.18
N LEU A 46 -9.71 -5.16 7.28
CA LEU A 46 -9.36 -4.79 5.92
C LEU A 46 -10.63 -4.60 5.07
N PRO A 47 -10.61 -3.69 4.09
CA PRO A 47 -11.77 -3.52 3.21
C PRO A 47 -11.94 -4.76 2.33
N SER A 48 -13.17 -5.00 1.88
CA SER A 48 -13.44 -6.03 0.89
C SER A 48 -12.73 -5.71 -0.43
N THR A 49 -12.35 -6.76 -1.17
CA THR A 49 -11.76 -6.61 -2.49
C THR A 49 -12.80 -5.95 -3.40
N PRO A 50 -12.45 -4.85 -4.09
CA PRO A 50 -13.35 -4.29 -5.08
C PRO A 50 -13.50 -5.30 -6.23
N SER A 51 -14.67 -5.29 -6.87
CA SER A 51 -14.89 -6.09 -8.08
C SER A 51 -13.93 -5.61 -9.18
N PRO A 52 -13.31 -6.50 -9.96
CA PRO A 52 -12.41 -6.10 -11.02
C PRO A 52 -13.16 -5.27 -12.09
N PRO A 53 -12.58 -4.16 -12.57
CA PRO A 53 -13.22 -3.29 -13.56
C PRO A 53 -13.27 -3.91 -14.96
N SER A 54 -12.53 -4.98 -15.20
CA SER A 54 -12.45 -5.70 -16.47
C SER A 54 -12.71 -7.18 -16.25
N GLN A 55 -13.47 -7.79 -17.17
CA GLN A 55 -13.67 -9.24 -17.21
C GLN A 55 -12.55 -9.98 -17.94
N HIS A 56 -11.63 -9.24 -18.57
CA HIS A 56 -10.62 -9.82 -19.47
C HIS A 56 -9.21 -9.88 -18.89
N HIS A 57 -8.94 -9.06 -17.87
CA HIS A 57 -7.63 -8.99 -17.24
C HIS A 57 -7.75 -8.50 -15.80
N HIS A 58 -6.87 -9.01 -14.94
CA HIS A 58 -6.79 -8.65 -13.52
C HIS A 58 -5.37 -8.34 -13.06
N ASP A 59 -4.37 -8.58 -13.91
CA ASP A 59 -2.95 -8.28 -13.67
C ASP A 59 -2.25 -7.87 -14.98
N LEU A 60 -0.96 -7.53 -14.90
CA LEU A 60 -0.18 -7.11 -16.06
C LEU A 60 -0.09 -8.21 -17.13
N ALA A 61 0.10 -9.47 -16.72
CA ALA A 61 0.29 -10.59 -17.64
C ALA A 61 -0.99 -10.85 -18.46
N THR A 62 -2.13 -10.97 -17.78
CA THR A 62 -3.44 -11.16 -18.41
C THR A 62 -3.83 -9.95 -19.27
N PHE A 63 -3.45 -8.74 -18.87
CA PHE A 63 -3.66 -7.54 -19.69
C PHE A 63 -2.85 -7.56 -20.98
N LEU A 64 -1.57 -7.94 -20.93
CA LEU A 64 -0.73 -8.05 -22.13
C LEU A 64 -1.25 -9.10 -23.10
N SER A 65 -1.64 -10.28 -22.61
CA SER A 65 -2.27 -11.32 -23.43
C SER A 65 -3.60 -10.86 -24.04
N TYR A 66 -4.42 -10.12 -23.28
CA TYR A 66 -5.65 -9.53 -23.78
C TYR A 66 -5.39 -8.50 -24.89
N ALA A 67 -4.47 -7.57 -24.65
CA ALA A 67 -4.10 -6.52 -25.59
C ALA A 67 -3.57 -7.10 -26.90
N GLU A 68 -2.74 -8.15 -26.84
CA GLU A 68 -2.27 -8.87 -28.02
C GLU A 68 -3.43 -9.52 -28.79
N ARG A 69 -4.32 -10.24 -28.09
CA ARG A 69 -5.47 -10.93 -28.71
C ARG A 69 -6.39 -9.99 -29.49
N ILE A 70 -6.59 -8.77 -29.00
CA ILE A 70 -7.44 -7.76 -29.69
C ILE A 70 -6.62 -6.82 -30.59
N SER A 71 -5.31 -7.05 -30.73
CA SER A 71 -4.40 -6.17 -31.47
C SER A 71 -4.46 -4.70 -31.00
N LEU A 72 -4.55 -4.48 -29.70
CA LEU A 72 -4.58 -3.14 -29.11
C LEU A 72 -3.27 -2.40 -29.39
N ALA A 73 -3.36 -1.22 -29.99
CA ALA A 73 -2.20 -0.42 -30.32
C ALA A 73 -1.42 -0.03 -29.04
N LYS A 74 -0.13 -0.40 -28.98
CA LYS A 74 0.76 -0.11 -27.83
C LYS A 74 0.94 1.39 -27.54
N ALA A 75 0.72 2.24 -28.55
CA ALA A 75 0.77 3.69 -28.42
C ALA A 75 -0.55 4.32 -27.96
N SER A 76 -1.64 3.54 -27.88
CA SER A 76 -2.94 4.04 -27.44
C SER A 76 -2.90 4.48 -25.98
N THR A 77 -3.72 5.46 -25.63
CA THR A 77 -3.84 5.95 -24.24
C THR A 77 -4.33 4.86 -23.30
N VAL A 78 -5.23 3.99 -23.78
CA VAL A 78 -5.72 2.83 -23.02
C VAL A 78 -4.58 1.87 -22.71
N PHE A 79 -3.79 1.46 -23.71
CA PHE A 79 -2.66 0.56 -23.48
C PHE A 79 -1.66 1.17 -22.50
N VAL A 80 -1.27 2.41 -22.75
CA VAL A 80 -0.26 3.11 -21.94
C VAL A 80 -0.73 3.32 -20.50
N GLY A 81 -2.00 3.69 -20.29
CA GLY A 81 -2.60 3.89 -18.98
C GLY A 81 -2.70 2.59 -18.20
N THR A 82 -3.39 1.59 -18.76
CA THR A 82 -3.64 0.31 -18.08
C THR A 82 -2.34 -0.46 -17.80
N HIS A 83 -1.37 -0.45 -18.73
CA HIS A 83 -0.06 -1.03 -18.46
C HIS A 83 0.63 -0.35 -17.27
N TYR A 84 0.59 0.99 -17.23
CA TYR A 84 1.24 1.75 -16.18
C TYR A 84 0.57 1.55 -14.82
N GLU A 85 -0.76 1.52 -14.78
CA GLU A 85 -1.53 1.19 -13.57
C GLU A 85 -1.13 -0.17 -12.99
N TYR A 86 -1.03 -1.22 -13.82
CA TYR A 86 -0.58 -2.54 -13.36
C TYR A 86 0.89 -2.55 -12.94
N THR A 87 1.74 -1.79 -13.61
CA THR A 87 3.15 -1.63 -13.23
C THR A 87 3.26 -1.02 -11.84
N VAL A 88 2.51 0.06 -11.57
CA VAL A 88 2.47 0.72 -10.25
C VAL A 88 1.91 -0.22 -9.19
N LEU A 89 0.79 -0.88 -9.47
CA LEU A 89 0.16 -1.88 -8.58
C LEU A 89 1.18 -2.95 -8.15
N GLN A 90 1.92 -3.53 -9.10
CA GLN A 90 2.92 -4.56 -8.81
C GLN A 90 4.14 -3.99 -8.08
N SER A 91 4.62 -2.81 -8.48
CA SER A 91 5.85 -2.22 -7.94
C SER A 91 5.70 -1.79 -6.48
N LEU A 92 4.53 -1.26 -6.12
CA LEU A 92 4.28 -0.77 -4.76
C LEU A 92 4.10 -1.90 -3.73
N ARG A 93 3.96 -3.17 -4.16
CA ARG A 93 4.05 -4.33 -3.26
C ARG A 93 5.38 -4.38 -2.52
N ARG A 94 6.48 -3.88 -3.09
CA ARG A 94 7.80 -3.83 -2.42
C ARG A 94 7.82 -2.94 -1.18
N TYR A 95 6.80 -2.11 -0.99
CA TYR A 95 6.67 -1.17 0.11
C TYR A 95 5.43 -1.48 0.98
N ALA A 96 5.01 -2.76 1.01
CA ALA A 96 3.85 -3.23 1.76
C ALA A 96 2.51 -2.58 1.38
N LEU A 97 2.35 -2.20 0.11
CA LEU A 97 1.04 -1.85 -0.44
C LEU A 97 0.42 -3.04 -1.15
N THR A 98 -0.84 -3.33 -0.84
CA THR A 98 -1.69 -4.18 -1.68
C THR A 98 -2.74 -3.30 -2.34
N LEU A 99 -2.77 -3.30 -3.68
CA LEU A 99 -3.58 -2.40 -4.47
C LEU A 99 -4.44 -3.20 -5.45
N HIS A 100 -5.62 -2.67 -5.72
CA HIS A 100 -6.60 -3.22 -6.65
C HIS A 100 -6.97 -2.14 -7.65
N ARG A 101 -6.93 -2.50 -8.93
CA ARG A 101 -7.36 -1.62 -10.00
C ARG A 101 -8.88 -1.44 -9.92
N VAL A 102 -9.33 -0.19 -9.94
CA VAL A 102 -10.76 0.19 -10.03
C VAL A 102 -11.01 1.18 -11.17
N GLY A 103 -9.94 1.70 -11.78
CA GLY A 103 -9.99 2.68 -12.86
C GLY A 103 -10.80 2.21 -14.07
N GLY A 104 -11.65 3.09 -14.57
CA GLY A 104 -12.68 2.79 -15.56
C GLY A 104 -13.54 4.01 -15.88
N ARG A 105 -14.68 3.79 -16.55
CA ARG A 105 -15.63 4.88 -16.77
C ARG A 105 -16.25 5.27 -15.41
N ASP A 106 -16.29 6.56 -15.11
CA ASP A 106 -16.87 7.15 -13.88
C ASP A 106 -16.15 6.81 -12.56
N ASP A 107 -14.84 6.57 -12.60
CA ASP A 107 -13.99 6.24 -11.44
C ASP A 107 -13.58 7.44 -10.55
N ALA A 108 -14.13 8.62 -10.83
CA ALA A 108 -13.80 9.88 -10.15
C ALA A 108 -12.29 10.24 -10.16
N GLY A 109 -11.52 9.67 -11.09
CA GLY A 109 -10.07 9.86 -11.19
C GLY A 109 -9.24 8.96 -10.26
N ILE A 110 -9.85 7.94 -9.64
CA ILE A 110 -9.19 6.94 -8.81
C ILE A 110 -8.90 5.70 -9.66
N ASP A 111 -7.63 5.46 -9.96
CA ASP A 111 -7.23 4.33 -10.79
C ASP A 111 -7.06 3.05 -9.96
N LEU A 112 -6.48 3.17 -8.76
CA LEU A 112 -6.29 2.05 -7.83
C LEU A 112 -6.77 2.41 -6.42
N VAL A 113 -7.22 1.42 -5.68
CA VAL A 113 -7.48 1.51 -4.24
C VAL A 113 -6.82 0.36 -3.51
N GLY A 114 -6.46 0.53 -2.25
CA GLY A 114 -5.88 -0.57 -1.49
C GLY A 114 -5.51 -0.23 -0.08
N THR A 115 -4.62 -1.02 0.50
CA THR A 115 -4.15 -0.83 1.87
C THR A 115 -2.63 -0.74 1.93
N TRP A 116 -2.14 0.08 2.86
CA TRP A 116 -0.72 0.20 3.16
C TRP A 116 -0.45 -0.30 4.57
N HIS A 117 0.35 -1.35 4.66
CA HIS A 117 0.69 -2.03 5.90
C HIS A 117 2.07 -1.57 6.35
N LEU A 118 2.09 -0.70 7.35
CA LEU A 118 3.34 -0.13 7.86
C LEU A 118 3.81 -0.90 9.11
N PRO A 119 5.12 -1.11 9.30
CA PRO A 119 5.64 -1.82 10.45
C PRO A 119 5.22 -1.20 11.78
N GLY A 120 4.85 -2.03 12.76
CA GLY A 120 4.39 -1.59 14.07
C GLY A 120 2.96 -1.03 14.08
N ARG A 121 2.32 -0.89 12.91
CA ARG A 121 0.93 -0.48 12.74
C ARG A 121 0.00 -1.65 12.41
N GLU A 122 0.48 -2.89 12.54
CA GLU A 122 -0.35 -4.10 12.32
C GLU A 122 -1.57 -4.10 13.28
N ARG A 123 -1.42 -3.43 14.44
CA ARG A 123 -2.44 -3.27 15.48
C ARG A 123 -3.41 -2.12 15.20
N GLU A 124 -2.98 -1.09 14.46
CA GLU A 124 -3.73 0.16 14.25
C GLU A 124 -4.57 0.16 12.96
N GLN A 125 -4.70 -1.00 12.32
CA GLN A 125 -5.30 -1.21 11.00
C GLN A 125 -4.44 -0.65 9.86
N ALA A 126 -4.46 -1.35 8.73
CA ALA A 126 -3.77 -0.88 7.53
C ALA A 126 -4.42 0.40 7.00
N LEU A 127 -3.58 1.38 6.63
CA LEU A 127 -4.06 2.65 6.06
C LEU A 127 -4.78 2.40 4.75
N ARG A 128 -5.84 3.17 4.50
CA ARG A 128 -6.54 3.15 3.21
C ARG A 128 -5.78 4.00 2.22
N VAL A 129 -5.67 3.51 0.99
CA VAL A 129 -4.92 4.19 -0.07
C VAL A 129 -5.82 4.41 -1.27
N LEU A 130 -5.84 5.64 -1.77
CA LEU A 130 -6.40 6.01 -3.06
C LEU A 130 -5.26 6.39 -3.98
N VAL A 131 -5.17 5.78 -5.16
CA VAL A 131 -4.07 6.00 -6.08
C VAL A 131 -4.59 6.52 -7.40
N GLN A 132 -4.01 7.63 -7.84
CA GLN A 132 -4.17 8.14 -9.19
C GLN A 132 -2.85 7.97 -9.95
N CYS A 133 -2.91 7.29 -11.10
CA CYS A 133 -1.81 6.97 -11.98
C CYS A 133 -1.82 7.89 -13.21
N LYS A 134 -0.74 8.63 -13.44
CA LYS A 134 -0.64 9.57 -14.58
C LYS A 134 0.57 9.33 -15.45
N ALA A 135 0.38 8.54 -16.51
CA ALA A 135 1.40 8.12 -17.47
C ALA A 135 1.60 9.09 -18.67
N LEU A 136 1.52 10.41 -18.44
CA LEU A 136 1.64 11.41 -19.52
C LEU A 136 3.09 11.64 -19.96
N LYS A 137 3.27 12.01 -21.23
CA LYS A 137 4.59 12.42 -21.77
C LYS A 137 5.00 13.82 -21.30
N THR A 138 4.05 14.68 -20.99
CA THR A 138 4.26 16.08 -20.60
C THR A 138 4.50 16.24 -19.10
N LYS A 139 4.96 17.44 -18.70
CA LYS A 139 5.08 17.80 -17.28
C LYS A 139 3.71 17.83 -16.62
N LEU A 140 3.66 17.38 -15.36
CA LEU A 140 2.43 17.33 -14.59
C LEU A 140 2.24 18.60 -13.74
N GLY A 141 1.00 19.09 -13.74
CA GLY A 141 0.62 20.35 -13.10
C GLY A 141 -0.09 20.16 -11.76
N PRO A 142 -0.26 21.25 -11.00
CA PRO A 142 -0.96 21.26 -9.72
C PRO A 142 -2.46 20.91 -9.81
N ASN A 143 -3.02 20.86 -11.02
CA ASN A 143 -4.41 20.45 -11.22
C ASN A 143 -4.66 19.01 -10.75
N LEU A 144 -3.68 18.11 -10.87
CA LEU A 144 -3.80 16.72 -10.41
C LEU A 144 -3.99 16.61 -8.90
N VAL A 145 -3.34 17.50 -8.14
CA VAL A 145 -3.53 17.55 -6.68
C VAL A 145 -4.98 17.87 -6.34
N ARG A 146 -5.56 18.88 -7.00
CA ARG A 146 -6.96 19.28 -6.80
C ARG A 146 -7.95 18.22 -7.27
N GLU A 147 -7.62 17.51 -8.35
CA GLU A 147 -8.40 16.40 -8.86
C GLU A 147 -8.45 15.26 -7.84
N LEU A 148 -7.30 14.85 -7.30
CA LEU A 148 -7.23 13.84 -6.26
C LEU A 148 -7.91 14.28 -4.95
N GLU A 149 -7.79 15.55 -4.54
CA GLU A 149 -8.55 16.10 -3.40
C GLU A 149 -10.07 15.94 -3.61
N GLY A 150 -10.56 16.17 -4.83
CA GLY A 150 -11.95 15.92 -5.19
C GLY A 150 -12.33 14.44 -5.10
N ALA A 151 -11.40 13.55 -5.44
CA ALA A 151 -11.59 12.11 -5.41
C ALA A 151 -11.75 11.53 -4.00
N PHE A 152 -11.15 12.13 -2.96
CA PHE A 152 -11.35 11.69 -1.56
C PHE A 152 -12.84 11.63 -1.16
N ARG A 153 -13.66 12.57 -1.62
CA ARG A 153 -15.11 12.57 -1.33
C ARG A 153 -15.85 11.44 -2.04
N GLN A 154 -15.32 11.01 -3.18
CA GLN A 154 -15.90 9.98 -4.03
C GLN A 154 -15.28 8.60 -3.80
N ALA A 155 -14.34 8.48 -2.86
CA ALA A 155 -13.66 7.23 -2.52
C ALA A 155 -14.65 6.06 -2.37
N PRO A 156 -14.31 4.84 -2.81
CA PRO A 156 -15.23 3.70 -2.65
C PRO A 156 -15.58 3.39 -1.20
N VAL A 157 -16.68 2.67 -0.99
CA VAL A 157 -17.06 2.15 0.33
C VAL A 157 -15.91 1.29 0.88
N GLY A 158 -15.53 1.50 2.14
CA GLY A 158 -14.36 0.86 2.76
C GLY A 158 -13.08 1.71 2.74
N TRP A 159 -13.02 2.74 1.87
CA TRP A 159 -11.91 3.69 1.77
C TRP A 159 -12.25 5.13 2.22
N ARG A 160 -13.52 5.41 2.51
CA ARG A 160 -13.97 6.65 3.15
C ARG A 160 -13.73 6.58 4.65
N THR A 161 -12.48 6.72 5.08
CA THR A 161 -12.11 6.69 6.50
C THR A 161 -11.26 7.92 6.85
N GLY A 162 -11.11 8.20 8.15
CA GLY A 162 -10.14 9.19 8.64
C GLY A 162 -8.69 8.71 8.58
N GLN A 163 -8.43 7.52 8.05
CA GLN A 163 -7.13 6.86 7.92
C GLN A 163 -6.84 6.56 6.45
N THR A 164 -7.10 7.56 5.59
CA THR A 164 -6.94 7.45 4.13
C THR A 164 -5.86 8.39 3.63
N VAL A 165 -4.99 7.88 2.76
CA VAL A 165 -3.92 8.61 2.11
C VAL A 165 -4.07 8.56 0.60
N GLY A 166 -3.78 9.68 -0.06
CA GLY A 166 -3.87 9.83 -1.51
C GLY A 166 -2.48 9.75 -2.13
N LEU A 167 -2.29 8.92 -3.16
CA LEU A 167 -1.04 8.75 -3.89
C LEU A 167 -1.22 9.24 -5.32
N LEU A 168 -0.39 10.20 -5.71
CA LEU A 168 -0.19 10.59 -7.11
C LEU A 168 1.05 9.88 -7.64
N VAL A 169 0.89 9.02 -8.63
CA VAL A 169 1.98 8.21 -9.17
C VAL A 169 2.21 8.52 -10.64
N SER A 170 3.43 8.86 -11.01
CA SER A 170 3.78 9.26 -12.38
C SER A 170 5.22 8.89 -12.75
N PRO A 171 5.56 8.65 -14.03
CA PRO A 171 6.97 8.49 -14.45
C PRO A 171 7.71 9.83 -14.53
N ARG A 172 7.16 10.91 -13.98
CA ARG A 172 7.73 12.25 -13.99
C ARG A 172 7.93 12.76 -12.57
N GLU A 173 9.03 13.50 -12.37
CA GLU A 173 9.27 14.22 -11.13
C GLU A 173 8.17 15.23 -10.85
N ALA A 174 7.89 15.45 -9.56
CA ALA A 174 7.01 16.52 -9.14
C ALA A 174 7.57 17.88 -9.61
N THR A 175 6.71 18.69 -10.23
CA THR A 175 7.06 20.08 -10.52
C THR A 175 6.99 20.92 -9.24
N LYS A 176 7.61 22.12 -9.24
CA LYS A 176 7.44 23.07 -8.14
C LYS A 176 5.96 23.37 -7.88
N GLY A 177 5.14 23.51 -8.93
CA GLY A 177 3.71 23.74 -8.80
C GLY A 177 2.98 22.59 -8.09
N VAL A 178 3.31 21.33 -8.42
CA VAL A 178 2.77 20.14 -7.74
C VAL A 178 3.18 20.13 -6.26
N ARG A 179 4.47 20.31 -5.97
CA ARG A 179 4.99 20.40 -4.60
C ARG A 179 4.25 21.47 -3.80
N ASP A 180 4.18 22.70 -4.33
CA ASP A 180 3.51 23.83 -3.69
C ASP A 180 2.01 23.56 -3.48
N ALA A 181 1.35 22.82 -4.38
CA ALA A 181 -0.05 22.43 -4.22
C ALA A 181 -0.24 21.38 -3.13
N MET A 182 0.57 20.33 -3.10
CA MET A 182 0.54 19.32 -2.03
C MET A 182 0.77 19.95 -0.65
N ALA A 183 1.71 20.90 -0.56
CA ALA A 183 2.01 21.62 0.69
C ALA A 183 0.82 22.36 1.29
N ARG A 184 -0.11 22.83 0.43
CA ARG A 184 -1.30 23.57 0.84
C ARG A 184 -2.52 22.68 1.04
N SER A 185 -2.45 21.44 0.59
CA SER A 185 -3.57 20.50 0.72
C SER A 185 -3.81 20.18 2.18
N THR A 186 -5.08 20.10 2.56
CA THR A 186 -5.52 19.60 3.86
C THR A 186 -5.71 18.09 3.86
N TYR A 187 -5.48 17.41 2.73
CA TYR A 187 -5.54 15.96 2.64
C TYR A 187 -4.15 15.34 2.81
N PRO A 188 -4.02 14.15 3.41
CA PRO A 188 -2.77 13.39 3.44
C PRO A 188 -2.39 12.93 2.03
N LEU A 189 -1.33 13.50 1.45
CA LEU A 189 -0.96 13.28 0.05
C LEU A 189 0.51 12.88 -0.12
N LEU A 190 0.73 11.88 -0.97
CA LEU A 190 2.04 11.46 -1.46
C LEU A 190 2.16 11.66 -2.97
N TRP A 191 3.38 11.96 -3.40
CA TRP A 191 3.80 11.91 -4.79
C TRP A 191 4.89 10.88 -4.95
N LEU A 192 4.70 9.94 -5.87
CA LEU A 192 5.68 8.93 -6.22
C LEU A 192 6.07 9.07 -7.69
N MET A 193 7.37 9.22 -7.96
CA MET A 193 7.90 9.04 -9.30
C MET A 193 8.28 7.57 -9.49
N VAL A 194 7.42 6.83 -10.21
CA VAL A 194 7.66 5.44 -10.56
C VAL A 194 7.87 5.34 -12.06
N GLU A 195 9.04 4.87 -12.48
CA GLU A 195 9.35 4.67 -13.88
C GLU A 195 8.50 3.55 -14.50
N ARG A 196 8.52 3.46 -15.84
CA ARG A 196 7.68 2.49 -16.58
C ARG A 196 8.11 1.04 -16.38
N ASP A 197 9.30 0.81 -15.85
CA ASP A 197 9.83 -0.48 -15.41
C ASP A 197 9.47 -0.80 -13.95
N GLY A 198 8.82 0.13 -13.24
CA GLY A 198 8.47 0.00 -11.85
C GLY A 198 9.49 0.55 -10.86
N THR A 199 10.60 1.14 -11.30
CA THR A 199 11.64 1.68 -10.42
C THR A 199 11.17 2.96 -9.72
N LEU A 200 11.32 3.05 -8.40
CA LEU A 200 10.97 4.25 -7.64
C LEU A 200 12.15 5.24 -7.65
N LYS A 201 11.91 6.47 -8.12
CA LYS A 201 12.95 7.52 -8.28
C LYS A 201 12.76 8.73 -7.38
N GLN A 202 11.52 8.99 -6.94
CA GLN A 202 11.20 10.10 -6.05
C GLN A 202 9.97 9.75 -5.20
N ALA A 203 10.01 10.13 -3.92
CA ALA A 203 8.87 10.06 -3.02
C ALA A 203 8.82 11.35 -2.22
N LEU A 204 7.65 11.99 -2.17
CA LEU A 204 7.39 13.23 -1.45
C LEU A 204 6.03 13.10 -0.75
N TRP A 205 5.88 13.76 0.39
CA TRP A 205 4.61 13.82 1.12
C TRP A 205 4.43 15.17 1.78
N ASN A 206 3.20 15.49 2.19
CA ASN A 206 2.90 16.72 2.91
C ASN A 206 2.77 16.48 4.43
N ALA A 207 2.67 17.57 5.20
CA ALA A 207 2.55 17.50 6.66
C ALA A 207 1.29 16.74 7.12
N GLN A 208 0.22 16.74 6.34
CA GLN A 208 -1.00 16.00 6.65
C GLN A 208 -0.78 14.48 6.61
N THR A 209 0.14 13.99 5.79
CA THR A 209 0.60 12.60 5.83
C THR A 209 1.35 12.28 7.13
N GLU A 210 2.18 13.20 7.62
CA GLU A 210 2.87 13.03 8.90
C GLU A 210 1.87 13.04 10.07
N GLU A 211 0.87 13.92 10.05
CA GLU A 211 -0.22 13.99 11.04
C GLU A 211 -1.10 12.72 11.06
N LEU A 212 -1.18 11.99 9.94
CA LEU A 212 -1.81 10.68 9.86
C LEU A 212 -0.96 9.56 10.52
N GLY A 213 0.20 9.91 11.07
CA GLY A 213 1.07 8.99 11.80
C GLY A 213 2.21 8.39 10.95
N LEU A 214 2.48 8.93 9.77
CA LEU A 214 3.60 8.52 8.91
C LEU A 214 4.88 9.32 9.17
N VAL A 215 5.04 9.91 10.36
CA VAL A 215 6.30 10.58 10.77
C VAL A 215 7.55 9.70 10.57
N PRO A 216 7.52 8.37 10.84
CA PRO A 216 8.69 7.52 10.64
C PRO A 216 9.01 7.21 9.16
N LEU A 217 8.15 7.62 8.22
CA LEU A 217 8.38 7.37 6.80
C LEU A 217 9.62 8.14 6.33
N GLY A 218 10.53 7.45 5.67
CA GLY A 218 11.78 8.00 5.16
C GLY A 218 12.05 7.60 3.71
N VAL A 219 13.10 8.18 3.15
CA VAL A 219 13.62 7.85 1.82
C VAL A 219 15.12 7.67 1.90
N GLU A 220 15.62 6.56 1.39
CA GLU A 220 17.04 6.31 1.23
C GLU A 220 17.41 6.13 -0.24
N THR A 221 18.61 6.56 -0.64
CA THR A 221 19.12 6.34 -1.99
C THR A 221 19.91 5.05 -2.04
N ARG A 222 19.57 4.16 -2.98
CA ARG A 222 20.33 2.95 -3.28
C ARG A 222 21.03 3.11 -4.62
N TYR A 223 22.33 2.82 -4.63
CA TYR A 223 23.13 2.78 -5.84
C TYR A 223 23.25 1.32 -6.28
N GLY A 224 22.59 0.97 -7.38
CA GLY A 224 22.80 -0.33 -8.01
C GLY A 224 24.09 -0.31 -8.83
N ALA A 225 24.97 -1.29 -8.62
CA ALA A 225 25.94 -1.64 -9.63
C ALA A 225 25.16 -2.27 -10.80
N ALA A 226 25.25 -1.65 -11.98
CA ALA A 226 24.66 -2.20 -13.20
C ALA A 226 25.19 -3.64 -13.37
N GLY A 227 24.29 -4.62 -13.48
CA GLY A 227 24.68 -5.98 -13.82
C GLY A 227 25.25 -6.00 -15.23
N ASP A 228 26.42 -6.62 -15.38
CA ASP A 228 27.12 -7.22 -16.55
C ASP A 228 26.92 -6.70 -17.99
N ASP A 229 26.29 -5.53 -18.23
CA ASP A 229 26.32 -4.84 -19.52
C ASP A 229 27.37 -3.73 -19.47
N VAL A 230 28.60 -4.13 -19.78
CA VAL A 230 29.76 -3.27 -20.01
C VAL A 230 29.53 -2.45 -21.27
N GLU A 231 28.68 -1.42 -21.24
CA GLU A 231 28.72 -0.33 -22.22
C GLU A 231 27.95 0.95 -21.89
N SER A 232 27.37 1.10 -20.69
CA SER A 232 26.85 2.40 -20.25
C SER A 232 27.01 2.56 -18.75
N GLY A 233 28.05 3.29 -18.34
CA GLY A 233 28.39 3.60 -16.94
C GLY A 233 27.37 4.49 -16.19
N SER A 234 26.08 4.40 -16.51
CA SER A 234 25.03 5.08 -15.77
C SER A 234 24.72 4.30 -14.50
N VAL A 235 25.24 4.77 -13.36
CA VAL A 235 24.79 4.32 -12.05
C VAL A 235 23.29 4.61 -11.94
N SER A 236 22.46 3.55 -11.92
CA SER A 236 21.03 3.68 -11.70
C SER A 236 20.82 4.14 -10.26
N LYS A 237 20.50 5.43 -10.09
CA LYS A 237 20.06 5.99 -8.81
C LYS A 237 18.61 5.53 -8.57
N GLU A 238 18.41 4.61 -7.65
CA GLU A 238 17.09 4.22 -7.16
C GLU A 238 16.89 4.80 -5.75
N ILE A 239 15.64 5.07 -5.37
CA ILE A 239 15.33 5.35 -3.97
C ILE A 239 14.46 4.23 -3.39
N THR A 240 14.53 4.05 -2.09
CA THR A 240 13.68 3.12 -1.35
C THR A 240 12.91 3.88 -0.26
N LEU A 241 11.68 3.45 0.03
CA LEU A 241 10.93 3.92 1.19
C LEU A 241 11.39 3.15 2.43
N THR A 242 11.63 3.88 3.51
CA THR A 242 12.00 3.32 4.80
C THR A 242 10.97 3.67 5.87
N TRP A 243 10.97 2.89 6.94
CA TRP A 243 10.19 3.14 8.15
C TRP A 243 11.13 3.14 9.35
N ASP A 244 11.24 4.28 10.01
CA ASP A 244 12.16 4.52 11.13
C ASP A 244 13.62 4.14 10.78
N GLY A 245 14.06 4.54 9.58
CA GLY A 245 15.39 4.21 9.05
C GLY A 245 15.60 2.75 8.66
N SER A 246 14.58 1.89 8.80
CA SER A 246 14.64 0.49 8.40
C SER A 246 13.86 0.23 7.11
N ASP A 247 14.20 -0.84 6.42
CA ASP A 247 13.48 -1.26 5.22
C ASP A 247 12.02 -1.61 5.54
N ILE A 248 11.08 -1.07 4.76
CA ILE A 248 9.70 -1.54 4.79
C ILE A 248 9.66 -2.96 4.19
N PRO A 249 9.04 -3.96 4.84
CA PRO A 249 8.90 -5.30 4.28
C PRO A 249 8.10 -5.25 2.96
N ASP A 250 8.30 -6.25 2.10
CA ASP A 250 7.38 -6.41 0.97
C ASP A 250 6.03 -6.97 1.43
N MET A 251 5.01 -6.79 0.59
CA MET A 251 3.66 -7.21 0.89
C MET A 251 3.51 -8.73 1.03
N ASP A 252 4.37 -9.52 0.38
CA ASP A 252 4.32 -10.99 0.50
C ASP A 252 4.73 -11.42 1.92
N GLN A 253 5.74 -10.76 2.49
CA GLN A 253 6.13 -10.96 3.89
C GLN A 253 5.02 -10.51 4.83
N VAL A 254 4.42 -9.33 4.60
CA VAL A 254 3.30 -8.84 5.41
C VAL A 254 2.12 -9.80 5.36
N GLU A 255 1.73 -10.31 4.19
CA GLU A 255 0.63 -11.29 4.05
C GLU A 255 0.92 -12.55 4.89
N ARG A 256 2.17 -13.05 4.89
CA ARG A 256 2.57 -14.18 5.76
C ARG A 256 2.46 -13.84 7.23
N ASP A 257 2.92 -12.65 7.64
CA ASP A 257 2.90 -12.23 9.05
C ASP A 257 1.45 -12.09 9.55
N LEU A 258 0.55 -11.55 8.73
CA LEU A 258 -0.88 -11.44 9.07
C LEU A 258 -1.51 -12.82 9.29
N VAL A 259 -1.21 -13.80 8.43
CA VAL A 259 -1.70 -15.18 8.59
C VAL A 259 -1.14 -15.81 9.86
N GLN A 260 0.14 -15.61 10.16
CA GLN A 260 0.74 -16.12 11.40
C GLN A 260 0.13 -15.50 12.66
N LEU A 261 -0.16 -14.20 12.63
CA LEU A 261 -0.83 -13.51 13.73
C LEU A 261 -2.26 -14.01 13.92
N GLU A 262 -2.98 -14.27 12.82
CA GLU A 262 -4.28 -14.92 12.86
C GLU A 262 -4.20 -16.30 13.53
N ASP A 263 -3.30 -17.17 13.07
CA ASP A 263 -3.17 -18.53 13.59
C ASP A 263 -2.79 -18.54 15.08
N ARG A 264 -1.91 -17.62 15.50
CA ARG A 264 -1.59 -17.42 16.93
C ARG A 264 -2.81 -17.00 17.72
N TRP A 265 -3.61 -16.08 17.20
CA TRP A 265 -4.84 -15.64 17.86
C TRP A 265 -5.84 -16.79 17.99
N VAL A 266 -6.11 -17.55 16.92
CA VAL A 266 -7.01 -18.71 16.96
C VAL A 266 -6.52 -19.75 17.97
N THR A 267 -5.22 -20.08 17.92
CA THR A 267 -4.60 -21.04 18.84
C THR A 267 -4.75 -20.62 20.30
N SER A 268 -4.71 -19.32 20.59
CA SER A 268 -4.89 -18.80 21.95
C SER A 268 -6.29 -19.09 22.54
N TRP A 269 -7.30 -19.29 21.67
CA TRP A 269 -8.66 -19.67 22.09
C TRP A 269 -8.86 -21.19 22.19
N GLY A 270 -8.18 -21.96 21.34
CA GLY A 270 -8.23 -23.43 21.28
C GLY A 270 -7.94 -23.89 19.85
N ALA A 271 -7.08 -24.89 19.69
CA ALA A 271 -6.33 -25.12 18.45
C ALA A 271 -7.10 -25.76 17.27
N ASP A 272 -8.41 -26.02 17.35
CA ASP A 272 -9.11 -26.85 16.37
C ASP A 272 -10.47 -26.27 15.93
N LEU A 273 -10.48 -24.99 15.58
CA LEU A 273 -11.67 -24.30 15.06
C LEU A 273 -11.68 -24.33 13.54
N ALA A 274 -12.73 -24.90 12.94
CA ALA A 274 -12.95 -24.82 11.50
C ALA A 274 -13.17 -23.35 11.09
N ALA A 275 -13.06 -23.03 9.79
CA ALA A 275 -13.20 -21.65 9.31
C ALA A 275 -14.55 -21.00 9.66
N ALA A 276 -15.63 -21.78 9.74
CA ALA A 276 -16.94 -21.32 10.20
C ALA A 276 -16.90 -20.91 11.68
N ASP A 277 -16.24 -21.71 12.51
CA ASP A 277 -16.12 -21.49 13.95
C ASP A 277 -15.17 -20.32 14.26
N LYS A 278 -14.11 -20.11 13.47
CA LYS A 278 -13.23 -18.93 13.59
C LYS A 278 -14.03 -17.63 13.44
N GLY A 279 -14.91 -17.57 12.43
CA GLY A 279 -15.76 -16.40 12.16
C GLY A 279 -16.81 -16.16 13.24
N GLU A 280 -17.40 -17.23 13.78
CA GLU A 280 -18.33 -17.17 14.90
C GLU A 280 -17.64 -16.73 16.20
N LEU A 281 -16.48 -17.31 16.51
CA LEU A 281 -15.63 -16.93 17.62
C LEU A 281 -15.33 -15.42 17.57
N LEU A 282 -14.86 -14.91 16.42
CA LEU A 282 -14.61 -13.47 16.27
C LEU A 282 -15.88 -12.65 16.53
N SER A 283 -17.04 -13.09 16.04
CA SER A 283 -18.31 -12.39 16.28
C SER A 283 -18.71 -12.35 17.76
N ILE A 284 -18.49 -13.44 18.49
CA ILE A 284 -18.74 -13.50 19.94
C ILE A 284 -17.76 -12.63 20.69
N VAL A 285 -16.48 -12.69 20.32
CA VAL A 285 -15.40 -11.89 20.89
C VAL A 285 -15.71 -10.40 20.72
N GLU A 286 -16.07 -9.97 19.51
CA GLU A 286 -16.47 -8.58 19.21
C GLU A 286 -17.70 -8.11 20.01
N ARG A 287 -18.63 -9.03 20.33
CA ARG A 287 -19.85 -8.78 21.10
C ARG A 287 -19.60 -8.72 22.61
N VAL A 288 -18.79 -9.62 23.15
CA VAL A 288 -18.57 -9.80 24.59
C VAL A 288 -17.47 -8.89 25.11
N LEU A 289 -16.48 -8.57 24.27
CA LEU A 289 -15.30 -7.80 24.61
C LEU A 289 -15.11 -6.64 23.61
N PRO A 290 -15.91 -5.57 23.72
CA PRO A 290 -15.83 -4.45 22.79
C PRO A 290 -14.63 -3.53 23.04
N GLU A 291 -14.12 -3.41 24.27
CA GLU A 291 -13.02 -2.46 24.56
C GLU A 291 -11.67 -2.88 23.96
N THR A 292 -11.53 -4.13 23.51
CA THR A 292 -10.33 -4.65 22.83
C THR A 292 -10.30 -4.33 21.33
N HIS A 293 -11.32 -3.64 20.78
CA HIS A 293 -11.47 -3.26 19.37
C HIS A 293 -10.31 -2.45 18.75
N SER A 294 -9.40 -1.92 19.57
CA SER A 294 -8.30 -1.02 19.17
C SER A 294 -6.95 -1.73 18.92
N GLY A 295 -6.96 -3.01 18.50
CA GLY A 295 -5.72 -3.73 18.17
C GLY A 295 -4.98 -4.34 19.36
N SER A 296 -5.55 -4.26 20.57
CA SER A 296 -4.99 -4.84 21.79
C SER A 296 -4.98 -6.38 21.78
N TRP A 297 -5.75 -7.02 20.88
CA TRP A 297 -5.87 -8.48 20.77
C TRP A 297 -4.55 -9.22 20.54
N LEU A 298 -3.56 -8.55 19.94
CA LEU A 298 -2.32 -9.18 19.47
C LEU A 298 -1.25 -9.30 20.56
N ASP A 299 -1.44 -8.65 21.72
CA ASP A 299 -0.42 -8.58 22.79
C ASP A 299 -0.99 -8.81 24.20
N SER A 300 -2.30 -8.65 24.41
CA SER A 300 -2.90 -9.01 25.69
C SER A 300 -3.04 -10.53 25.76
N THR A 301 -2.33 -11.18 26.68
CA THR A 301 -2.77 -12.47 27.23
C THR A 301 -4.24 -12.33 27.60
N ILE A 302 -5.13 -12.98 26.83
CA ILE A 302 -6.57 -12.99 27.12
C ILE A 302 -6.72 -13.50 28.55
N SER A 303 -7.33 -12.72 29.43
CA SER A 303 -7.48 -13.15 30.82
C SER A 303 -8.33 -14.43 30.86
N ASP A 304 -8.05 -15.34 31.79
CA ASP A 304 -8.85 -16.57 31.95
C ASP A 304 -10.34 -16.28 32.15
N THR A 305 -10.66 -15.10 32.70
CA THR A 305 -12.04 -14.63 32.88
C THR A 305 -12.69 -14.30 31.54
N ASP A 306 -12.00 -13.58 30.67
CA ASP A 306 -12.51 -13.22 29.34
C ASP A 306 -12.58 -14.43 28.43
N ARG A 307 -11.60 -15.34 28.56
CA ARG A 307 -11.60 -16.62 27.87
C ARG A 307 -12.85 -17.44 28.22
N ARG A 308 -13.15 -17.56 29.51
CA ARG A 308 -14.31 -18.32 29.98
C ARG A 308 -15.63 -17.73 29.49
N LYS A 309 -15.81 -16.41 29.55
CA LYS A 309 -17.02 -15.72 29.08
C LYS A 309 -17.30 -15.98 27.59
N VAL A 310 -16.27 -15.89 26.76
CA VAL A 310 -16.41 -16.11 25.31
C VAL A 310 -16.68 -17.59 25.01
N LEU A 311 -15.97 -18.52 25.66
CA LEU A 311 -16.20 -19.96 25.46
C LEU A 311 -17.59 -20.40 25.96
N GLU A 312 -18.08 -19.87 27.07
CA GLU A 312 -19.46 -20.11 27.54
C GLU A 312 -20.50 -19.59 26.54
N ALA A 313 -20.22 -18.49 25.85
CA ALA A 313 -21.09 -17.92 24.84
C ALA A 313 -21.00 -18.63 23.47
N LEU A 314 -19.94 -19.41 23.22
CA LEU A 314 -19.76 -20.23 22.02
C LEU A 314 -20.54 -21.56 22.11
N HIS A 315 -20.77 -22.07 23.31
CA HIS A 315 -21.50 -23.33 23.55
C HIS A 315 -22.99 -23.13 23.87
N LYS A 316 -23.51 -21.90 23.75
CA LYS A 316 -24.92 -21.53 23.97
C LYS A 316 -25.62 -21.22 22.65
#